data_AF-A0A3D3W258-F1
#
_entry.id   AF-A0A3D3W258-F1
#
_cell.length_a   1.000
_cell.length_b   1.000
_cell.length_c   1.000
_cell.angle_alpha   90.00
_cell.angle_beta   90.00
_cell.angle_gamma   90.00
#
_symmetry.space_group_name_H-M   'P 1'
#
loop_
_entity.id
_entity.type
_entity.pdbx_description
1 polymer ?
#
loop_
_entity_poly.entity_id
_entity_poly.type
_entity_poly.pdbx_seq_one_letter_code
_entity_poly.pdbx_strand_id
1 'polypeptide(L)'
;MDAAELARRARCHTARMVHQANASHIGGCYSMAELLAVLYSSVLRIRPSEPDWSERDRFILSKGHSTAILYAILAECGFISRDELDQYGRDGSRLLTHVSHRVPGVEFSTGSLGHGLPFACGRALASQRLGHPWRTFVMLSDGELDEGSNWEAILFAGHHRLGRLTAIIDYNGIQSLGHVAEVLELHPLGDKFRACHWDVQEIDGHDIPSIQAALGGDRERHSAPLAVIARTVKGKGVDFMEHQLKYHYSPPRTQEQLQEVLRQLEAGR
;
A
#
# COMPACT_ATOMS: atom_id res chain seq x y z
N MET A 1 13.44 0.04 13.55
CA MET A 1 13.49 1.42 13.03
C MET A 1 12.18 2.08 13.36
N ASP A 2 12.19 3.35 13.78
CA ASP A 2 10.95 4.09 13.99
C ASP A 2 10.15 4.23 12.68
N ALA A 3 8.81 4.25 12.77
CA ALA A 3 7.93 4.27 11.59
C ALA A 3 8.03 5.59 10.81
N ALA A 4 8.20 6.73 11.47
CA ALA A 4 8.33 8.02 10.79
C ALA A 4 9.65 8.08 10.00
N GLU A 5 10.75 7.63 10.61
CA GLU A 5 12.04 7.56 9.93
C GLU A 5 12.03 6.58 8.75
N LEU A 6 11.36 5.43 8.90
CA LEU A 6 11.19 4.46 7.82
C LEU A 6 10.38 5.04 6.66
N ALA A 7 9.26 5.71 6.93
CA ALA A 7 8.45 6.37 5.90
C ALA A 7 9.25 7.44 5.15
N ARG A 8 9.99 8.28 5.86
CA ARG A 8 10.84 9.33 5.28
C ARG A 8 11.94 8.76 4.38
N ARG A 9 12.66 7.74 4.84
CA ARG A 9 13.68 7.05 4.02
C ARG A 9 13.08 6.39 2.79
N ALA A 10 11.92 5.76 2.94
CA ALA A 10 11.24 5.13 1.83
C ALA A 10 10.84 6.14 0.75
N ARG A 11 10.37 7.35 1.14
CA ARG A 11 10.14 8.45 0.18
C ARG A 11 11.42 8.87 -0.53
N CYS A 12 12.52 9.05 0.21
CA CYS A 12 13.83 9.41 -0.37
C CYS A 12 14.31 8.39 -1.42
N HIS A 13 14.23 7.10 -1.12
CA HIS A 13 14.58 6.03 -2.06
C HIS A 13 13.65 6.02 -3.27
N THR A 14 12.35 6.18 -3.03
CA THR A 14 11.34 6.25 -4.09
C THR A 14 11.66 7.36 -5.08
N ALA A 15 11.94 8.59 -4.61
CA ALA A 15 12.31 9.71 -5.47
C ALA A 15 13.52 9.39 -6.37
N ARG A 16 14.56 8.77 -5.81
CA ARG A 16 15.76 8.37 -6.57
C ARG A 16 15.43 7.31 -7.62
N MET A 17 14.71 6.26 -7.22
CA MET A 17 14.30 5.18 -8.11
C MET A 17 13.45 5.69 -9.28
N VAL A 18 12.41 6.48 -9.01
CA VAL A 18 11.51 6.95 -10.06
C VAL A 18 12.16 8.00 -10.96
N HIS A 19 13.08 8.82 -10.43
CA HIS A 19 13.88 9.75 -11.22
C HIS A 19 14.78 8.98 -12.19
N GLN A 20 15.56 8.03 -11.68
CA GLN A 20 16.51 7.25 -12.49
C GLN A 20 15.80 6.43 -13.57
N ALA A 21 14.68 5.79 -13.24
CA ALA A 21 13.91 4.98 -14.18
C ALA A 21 12.97 5.80 -15.07
N ASN A 22 12.87 7.12 -14.85
CA ASN A 22 11.85 7.98 -15.44
C ASN A 22 10.42 7.38 -15.33
N ALA A 23 10.13 6.78 -14.17
CA ALA A 23 8.89 6.04 -13.92
C ALA A 23 7.82 6.93 -13.27
N SER A 24 6.55 6.62 -13.52
CA SER A 24 5.40 7.34 -12.95
C SER A 24 5.09 6.94 -11.49
N HIS A 25 4.01 7.51 -10.95
CA HIS A 25 3.33 7.10 -9.70
C HIS A 25 3.98 7.49 -8.37
N ILE A 26 4.88 8.48 -8.34
CA ILE A 26 5.46 8.99 -7.08
C ILE A 26 4.39 9.51 -6.11
N GLY A 27 3.35 10.17 -6.62
CA GLY A 27 2.29 10.72 -5.76
C GLY A 27 1.53 9.65 -4.98
N GLY A 28 1.20 8.52 -5.63
CA GLY A 28 0.53 7.38 -4.99
C GLY A 28 1.46 6.55 -4.11
N CYS A 29 2.77 6.63 -4.32
CA CYS A 29 3.76 6.08 -3.40
C CYS A 29 3.75 6.86 -2.08
N TYR A 30 3.78 8.19 -2.16
CA TYR A 30 3.97 9.05 -0.98
C TYR A 30 2.75 9.10 -0.05
N SER A 31 1.53 8.89 -0.59
CA SER A 31 0.30 8.87 0.20
C SER A 31 0.24 7.72 1.22
N MET A 32 0.92 6.60 0.95
CA MET A 32 0.87 5.40 1.79
C MET A 32 2.16 5.12 2.58
N ALA A 33 3.08 6.08 2.67
CA ALA A 33 4.38 5.86 3.31
C ALA A 33 4.25 5.48 4.79
N GLU A 34 3.45 6.23 5.56
CA GLU A 34 3.22 5.94 6.97
C GLU A 34 2.49 4.60 7.17
N LEU A 35 1.49 4.30 6.33
CA LEU A 35 0.76 3.04 6.38
C LEU A 35 1.69 1.83 6.19
N LEU A 36 2.57 1.87 5.17
CA LEU A 36 3.55 0.82 4.94
C LEU A 36 4.59 0.77 6.05
N ALA A 37 5.07 1.92 6.52
CA ALA A 37 6.08 1.96 7.57
C ALA A 37 5.55 1.34 8.87
N VAL A 38 4.32 1.66 9.28
CA VAL A 38 3.68 1.05 10.46
C VAL A 38 3.49 -0.46 10.25
N LEU A 39 2.98 -0.87 9.08
CA LEU A 39 2.80 -2.29 8.76
C LEU A 39 4.10 -3.08 8.93
N TYR A 40 5.20 -2.64 8.30
CA TYR A 40 6.45 -3.39 8.26
C TYR A 40 7.32 -3.25 9.51
N SER A 41 7.17 -2.15 10.27
CA SER A 41 7.95 -1.94 11.49
C SER A 41 7.30 -2.49 12.77
N SER A 42 5.97 -2.62 12.79
CA SER A 42 5.25 -2.87 14.05
C SER A 42 4.05 -3.81 13.97
N VAL A 43 3.39 -3.96 12.83
CA VAL A 43 2.14 -4.76 12.74
C VAL A 43 2.39 -6.16 12.19
N LEU A 44 3.06 -6.27 11.05
CA LEU A 44 3.21 -7.52 10.33
C LEU A 44 4.12 -8.48 11.09
N ARG A 45 3.64 -9.70 11.30
CA ARG A 45 4.48 -10.79 11.81
C ARG A 45 5.31 -11.39 10.67
N ILE A 46 6.48 -10.82 10.42
CA ILE A 46 7.37 -11.19 9.30
C ILE A 46 8.82 -11.37 9.75
N ARG A 47 9.61 -12.06 8.93
CA ARG A 47 11.05 -12.25 9.13
C ARG A 47 11.78 -11.97 7.82
N PRO A 48 12.53 -10.86 7.69
CA PRO A 48 13.21 -10.52 6.44
C PRO A 48 14.20 -11.59 5.97
N SER A 49 14.87 -12.29 6.91
CA SER A 49 15.78 -13.41 6.63
C SER A 49 15.07 -14.70 6.22
N GLU A 50 13.76 -14.81 6.42
CA GLU A 50 12.92 -15.97 6.09
C GLU A 50 11.68 -15.50 5.32
N PRO A 51 11.83 -14.93 4.11
CA PRO A 51 10.74 -14.29 3.37
C PRO A 51 9.62 -15.26 2.99
N ASP A 52 9.89 -16.57 2.99
CA ASP A 52 8.93 -17.64 2.68
C ASP A 52 8.37 -18.33 3.92
N TRP A 53 8.61 -17.79 5.12
CA TRP A 53 8.11 -18.34 6.38
C TRP A 53 6.58 -18.57 6.31
N SER A 54 6.17 -19.82 6.49
CA SER A 54 4.80 -20.27 6.22
C SER A 54 3.75 -19.52 7.06
N GLU A 55 4.07 -19.19 8.31
CA GLU A 55 3.16 -18.54 9.26
C GLU A 55 3.21 -17.00 9.26
N ARG A 56 4.03 -16.37 8.41
CA ARG A 56 4.13 -14.90 8.38
C ARG A 56 2.81 -14.23 8.02
N ASP A 57 2.58 -12.99 8.45
CA ASP A 57 1.43 -12.22 7.93
C ASP A 57 1.59 -11.97 6.42
N ARG A 58 0.47 -11.91 5.70
CA ARG A 58 0.46 -11.67 4.25
C ARG A 58 0.15 -10.22 3.97
N PHE A 59 0.97 -9.58 3.15
CA PHE A 59 0.71 -8.24 2.66
C PHE A 59 0.63 -8.24 1.13
N ILE A 60 -0.44 -7.64 0.62
CA ILE A 60 -0.68 -7.48 -0.81
C ILE A 60 -0.80 -5.99 -1.11
N LEU A 61 0.04 -5.49 -2.02
CA LEU A 61 -0.12 -4.15 -2.57
C LEU A 61 -0.98 -4.23 -3.84
N SER A 62 -2.30 -4.05 -3.71
CA SER A 62 -3.24 -4.15 -4.83
C SER A 62 -3.05 -3.02 -5.84
N LYS A 63 -2.86 -1.79 -5.34
CA LYS A 63 -2.46 -0.60 -6.12
C LYS A 63 -1.01 -0.68 -6.63
N GLY A 64 -0.73 -1.72 -7.42
CA GLY A 64 0.61 -2.19 -7.77
C GLY A 64 1.46 -1.20 -8.56
N HIS A 65 0.86 -0.18 -9.16
CA HIS A 65 1.59 0.91 -9.82
C HIS A 65 2.41 1.76 -8.83
N SER A 66 2.06 1.75 -7.53
CA SER A 66 2.79 2.44 -6.47
C SER A 66 3.89 1.57 -5.83
N THR A 67 4.50 0.66 -6.60
CA THR A 67 5.44 -0.36 -6.07
C THR A 67 6.78 0.19 -5.60
N ALA A 68 7.23 1.35 -6.09
CA ALA A 68 8.55 1.87 -5.79
C ALA A 68 8.77 2.03 -4.27
N ILE A 69 7.77 2.56 -3.56
CA ILE A 69 7.88 2.71 -2.11
C ILE A 69 7.83 1.38 -1.36
N LEU A 70 7.12 0.37 -1.88
CA LEU A 70 7.15 -0.97 -1.29
C LEU A 70 8.56 -1.56 -1.38
N TYR A 71 9.23 -1.44 -2.52
CA TYR A 71 10.62 -1.91 -2.65
C TYR A 71 11.57 -1.16 -1.72
N ALA A 72 11.38 0.17 -1.57
CA ALA A 72 12.15 0.94 -0.60
C ALA A 72 11.95 0.45 0.85
N ILE A 73 10.70 0.15 1.24
CA ILE A 73 10.38 -0.42 2.56
C ILE A 73 11.04 -1.80 2.72
N LEU A 74 10.92 -2.68 1.73
CA LEU A 74 11.53 -4.01 1.75
C LEU A 74 13.06 -3.93 1.90
N ALA A 75 13.71 -2.99 1.22
CA ALA A 75 15.16 -2.76 1.35
C ALA A 75 15.55 -2.23 2.73
N GLU A 76 14.81 -1.27 3.28
CA GLU A 76 15.05 -0.75 4.64
C GLU A 76 14.79 -1.79 5.73
N CYS A 77 13.84 -2.71 5.50
CA CYS A 77 13.55 -3.82 6.39
C CYS A 77 14.49 -5.04 6.18
N GLY A 78 15.35 -5.03 5.16
CA GLY A 78 16.35 -6.08 4.93
C GLY A 78 15.86 -7.31 4.19
N PHE A 79 14.74 -7.24 3.46
CA PHE A 79 14.30 -8.30 2.54
C PHE A 79 15.15 -8.36 1.27
N ILE A 80 15.65 -7.20 0.84
CA ILE A 80 16.56 -7.01 -0.30
C ILE A 80 17.67 -6.04 0.10
N SER A 81 18.78 -6.00 -0.65
CA SER A 81 19.81 -5.01 -0.41
C SER A 81 19.37 -3.63 -0.91
N ARG A 82 19.88 -2.57 -0.29
CA ARG A 82 19.61 -1.19 -0.74
C ARG A 82 20.20 -0.90 -2.11
N ASP A 83 21.36 -1.48 -2.43
CA ASP A 83 22.02 -1.35 -3.73
C ASP A 83 21.16 -1.92 -4.87
N GLU A 84 20.26 -2.85 -4.56
CA GLU A 84 19.34 -3.40 -5.56
C GLU A 84 18.33 -2.36 -6.07
N LEU A 85 18.01 -1.33 -5.26
CA LEU A 85 17.09 -0.26 -5.65
C LEU A 85 17.57 0.48 -6.90
N ASP A 86 18.89 0.53 -7.14
CA ASP A 86 19.47 1.12 -8.35
C ASP A 86 19.12 0.33 -9.62
N GLN A 87 18.59 -0.90 -9.49
CA GLN A 87 18.13 -1.73 -10.60
C GLN A 87 16.63 -1.56 -10.87
N TYR A 88 15.92 -0.68 -10.17
CA TYR A 88 14.49 -0.43 -10.41
C TYR A 88 14.22 -0.01 -11.86
N GLY A 89 13.27 -0.70 -12.50
CA GLY A 89 12.84 -0.41 -13.87
C GLY A 89 13.87 -0.73 -14.97
N ARG A 90 15.02 -1.33 -14.65
CA ARG A 90 16.01 -1.75 -15.65
C ARG A 90 15.67 -3.09 -16.29
N ASP A 91 16.08 -3.28 -17.54
CA ASP A 91 15.91 -4.56 -18.26
C ASP A 91 16.56 -5.72 -17.49
N GLY A 92 15.83 -6.82 -17.36
CA GLY A 92 16.28 -8.02 -16.63
C GLY A 92 16.20 -7.91 -15.11
N SER A 93 15.91 -6.73 -14.55
CA SER A 93 15.71 -6.55 -13.11
C SER A 93 14.45 -7.25 -12.61
N ARG A 94 14.47 -7.73 -11.36
CA ARG A 94 13.25 -8.20 -10.67
C ARG A 94 12.42 -7.05 -10.08
N LEU A 95 13.02 -5.86 -9.90
CA LEU A 95 12.35 -4.66 -9.43
C LEU A 95 11.63 -3.94 -10.57
N LEU A 96 10.50 -4.51 -10.99
CA LEU A 96 9.66 -3.98 -12.08
C LEU A 96 8.90 -2.71 -11.66
N THR A 97 8.38 -1.93 -12.61
CA THR A 97 7.56 -0.74 -12.31
C THR A 97 6.14 -1.04 -11.84
N HIS A 98 5.79 -2.33 -11.77
CA HIS A 98 4.66 -2.89 -11.05
C HIS A 98 5.14 -3.98 -10.10
N VAL A 99 4.33 -4.35 -9.12
CA VAL A 99 4.71 -5.30 -8.08
C VAL A 99 5.05 -6.68 -8.67
N SER A 100 6.18 -7.24 -8.27
CA SER A 100 6.66 -8.55 -8.72
C SER A 100 6.87 -9.50 -7.56
N HIS A 101 6.18 -10.65 -7.57
CA HIS A 101 6.38 -11.73 -6.58
C HIS A 101 7.77 -12.37 -6.64
N ARG A 102 8.61 -12.02 -7.62
CA ARG A 102 10.02 -12.43 -7.68
C ARG A 102 10.89 -11.71 -6.64
N VAL A 103 10.37 -10.64 -6.04
CA VAL A 103 11.04 -9.87 -4.99
C VAL A 103 10.72 -10.51 -3.63
N PRO A 104 11.73 -10.88 -2.83
CA PRO A 104 11.51 -11.41 -1.49
C PRO A 104 10.62 -10.51 -0.64
N GLY A 105 9.62 -11.09 0.03
CA GLY A 105 8.63 -10.36 0.83
C GLY A 105 7.40 -9.90 0.05
N VAL A 106 7.38 -10.01 -1.28
CA VAL A 106 6.18 -9.72 -2.09
C VAL A 106 5.33 -10.98 -2.27
N GLU A 107 4.08 -10.92 -1.78
CA GLU A 107 3.17 -12.07 -1.81
C GLU A 107 2.59 -12.38 -3.20
N PHE A 108 2.32 -11.35 -4.01
CA PHE A 108 1.58 -11.49 -5.26
C PHE A 108 1.99 -10.41 -6.28
N SER A 109 2.06 -10.78 -7.56
CA SER A 109 2.24 -9.81 -8.64
C SER A 109 0.96 -9.07 -8.91
N THR A 110 0.99 -7.75 -8.80
CA THR A 110 -0.15 -6.86 -9.04
C THR A 110 0.20 -5.81 -10.09
N GLY A 111 -0.81 -5.07 -10.54
CA GLY A 111 -0.67 -3.99 -11.52
C GLY A 111 -1.95 -3.79 -12.31
N SER A 112 -2.61 -4.89 -12.67
CA SER A 112 -4.03 -4.87 -13.00
C SER A 112 -4.80 -4.59 -11.72
N LEU A 113 -5.47 -3.44 -11.67
CA LEU A 113 -6.30 -3.04 -10.54
C LEU A 113 -7.44 -4.05 -10.35
N GLY A 114 -7.89 -4.22 -9.10
CA GLY A 114 -9.00 -5.10 -8.74
C GLY A 114 -8.63 -6.58 -8.55
N HIS A 115 -7.38 -6.99 -8.79
CA HIS A 115 -6.96 -8.38 -8.56
C HIS A 115 -6.42 -8.66 -7.16
N GLY A 116 -5.89 -7.66 -6.45
CA GLY A 116 -5.24 -7.90 -5.16
C GLY A 116 -6.22 -8.25 -4.04
N LEU A 117 -7.40 -7.61 -3.97
CA LEU A 117 -8.41 -7.96 -2.96
C LEU A 117 -9.01 -9.36 -3.17
N PRO A 118 -9.43 -9.79 -4.38
CA PRO A 118 -9.81 -11.18 -4.62
C PRO A 118 -8.74 -12.19 -4.19
N PHE A 119 -7.46 -11.92 -4.51
CA PHE A 119 -6.36 -12.79 -4.08
C PHE A 119 -6.24 -12.81 -2.55
N ALA A 120 -6.33 -11.66 -1.89
CA ALA A 120 -6.29 -11.54 -0.44
C ALA A 120 -7.45 -12.31 0.24
N CYS A 121 -8.65 -12.29 -0.33
CA CYS A 121 -9.79 -13.11 0.11
C CYS A 121 -9.45 -14.60 0.07
N GLY A 122 -8.82 -15.07 -1.01
CA GLY A 122 -8.34 -16.45 -1.12
C GLY A 122 -7.32 -16.81 -0.02
N ARG A 123 -6.34 -15.94 0.23
CA ARG A 123 -5.32 -16.13 1.28
C ARG A 123 -5.94 -16.16 2.69
N ALA A 124 -6.89 -15.27 2.97
CA ALA A 124 -7.59 -15.21 4.24
C ALA A 124 -8.50 -16.45 4.44
N LEU A 125 -9.23 -16.87 3.42
CA LEU A 125 -10.05 -18.09 3.46
C LEU A 125 -9.20 -19.34 3.68
N ALA A 126 -8.04 -19.43 3.03
CA ALA A 126 -7.09 -20.54 3.25
C ALA A 126 -6.61 -20.58 4.71
N SER A 127 -6.21 -19.43 5.27
CA SER A 127 -5.84 -19.32 6.69
C SER A 127 -6.94 -19.82 7.62
N GLN A 128 -8.18 -19.39 7.34
CA GLN A 128 -9.37 -19.76 8.10
C GLN A 128 -9.64 -21.27 8.05
N ARG A 129 -9.62 -21.88 6.86
CA ARG A 129 -9.93 -23.30 6.68
C ARG A 129 -8.83 -24.22 7.20
N LEU A 130 -7.57 -23.84 7.04
CA LEU A 130 -6.42 -24.68 7.38
C LEU A 130 -5.92 -24.49 8.82
N GLY A 131 -6.56 -23.63 9.61
CA GLY A 131 -6.12 -23.47 10.99
C GLY A 131 -4.95 -22.50 11.17
N HIS A 132 -4.46 -21.84 10.11
CA HIS A 132 -3.26 -21.02 10.22
C HIS A 132 -3.46 -19.73 11.03
N PRO A 133 -2.39 -19.22 11.68
CA PRO A 133 -2.47 -18.05 12.54
C PRO A 133 -2.30 -16.72 11.82
N TRP A 134 -1.88 -16.70 10.55
CA TRP A 134 -1.55 -15.43 9.87
C TRP A 134 -2.76 -14.56 9.57
N ARG A 135 -2.54 -13.25 9.58
CA ARG A 135 -3.44 -12.22 9.07
C ARG A 135 -3.10 -11.88 7.62
N THR A 136 -4.09 -11.37 6.89
CA THR A 136 -3.93 -10.91 5.51
C THR A 136 -4.29 -9.43 5.44
N PHE A 137 -3.37 -8.62 4.94
CA PHE A 137 -3.52 -7.20 4.71
C PHE A 137 -3.46 -6.91 3.22
N VAL A 138 -4.35 -6.07 2.72
CA VAL A 138 -4.34 -5.62 1.32
C VAL A 138 -4.48 -4.11 1.25
N MET A 139 -3.54 -3.46 0.56
CA MET A 139 -3.54 -2.01 0.31
C MET A 139 -4.15 -1.73 -1.05
N LEU A 140 -5.23 -0.95 -1.07
CA LEU A 140 -6.01 -0.56 -2.24
C LEU A 140 -5.90 0.96 -2.43
N SER A 141 -6.09 1.46 -3.65
CA SER A 141 -6.41 2.89 -3.85
C SER A 141 -7.92 3.09 -3.93
N ASP A 142 -8.39 4.29 -3.63
CA ASP A 142 -9.76 4.71 -3.94
C ASP A 142 -10.16 4.42 -5.40
N GLY A 143 -9.42 4.91 -6.40
CA GLY A 143 -9.75 4.66 -7.82
C GLY A 143 -9.65 3.21 -8.27
N GLU A 144 -9.02 2.33 -7.48
CA GLU A 144 -9.04 0.89 -7.76
C GLU A 144 -10.40 0.26 -7.41
N LEU A 145 -11.15 0.85 -6.48
CA LEU A 145 -12.48 0.36 -6.07
C LEU A 145 -13.56 0.59 -7.14
N ASP A 146 -13.24 1.24 -8.25
CA ASP A 146 -14.11 1.32 -9.42
C ASP A 146 -14.22 -0.05 -10.13
N GLU A 147 -13.24 -0.94 -9.93
CA GLU A 147 -13.23 -2.28 -10.51
C GLU A 147 -14.29 -3.19 -9.86
N GLY A 148 -15.14 -3.82 -10.69
CA GLY A 148 -16.21 -4.71 -10.23
C GLY A 148 -15.73 -5.92 -9.42
N SER A 149 -14.52 -6.42 -9.73
CA SER A 149 -13.90 -7.55 -9.02
C SER A 149 -13.63 -7.25 -7.54
N ASN A 150 -13.40 -5.98 -7.18
CA ASN A 150 -13.30 -5.59 -5.77
C ASN A 150 -14.65 -5.74 -5.06
N TRP A 151 -15.76 -5.36 -5.70
CA TRP A 151 -17.09 -5.48 -5.12
C TRP A 151 -17.52 -6.94 -4.94
N GLU A 152 -17.19 -7.81 -5.90
CA GLU A 152 -17.36 -9.26 -5.75
C GLU A 152 -16.58 -9.78 -4.53
N ALA A 153 -15.32 -9.37 -4.37
CA ALA A 153 -14.48 -9.77 -3.26
C ALA A 153 -14.94 -9.20 -1.90
N ILE A 154 -15.45 -7.96 -1.87
CA ILE A 154 -16.04 -7.32 -0.69
C ILE A 154 -17.26 -8.11 -0.20
N LEU A 155 -18.19 -8.45 -1.10
CA LEU A 155 -19.35 -9.28 -0.80
C LEU A 155 -18.93 -10.66 -0.28
N PHE A 156 -17.97 -11.29 -0.97
CA PHE A 156 -17.45 -12.61 -0.62
C PHE A 156 -16.82 -12.64 0.77
N ALA A 157 -15.97 -11.67 1.10
CA ALA A 157 -15.28 -11.62 2.38
C ALA A 157 -16.22 -11.44 3.57
N GLY A 158 -17.24 -10.58 3.39
CA GLY A 158 -18.29 -10.38 4.38
C GLY A 158 -19.11 -11.65 4.60
N HIS A 159 -19.58 -12.27 3.51
CA HIS A 159 -20.32 -13.53 3.55
C HIS A 159 -19.56 -14.64 4.29
N HIS A 160 -18.25 -14.78 4.02
CA HIS A 160 -17.40 -15.79 4.64
C HIS A 160 -16.83 -15.42 6.00
N ARG A 161 -17.14 -14.21 6.52
CA ARG A 161 -16.67 -13.69 7.81
C ARG A 161 -15.16 -13.83 7.94
N LEU A 162 -14.42 -13.32 6.96
CA LEU A 162 -12.96 -13.39 6.91
C LEU A 162 -12.32 -12.42 7.90
N GLY A 163 -12.47 -12.66 9.20
CA GLY A 163 -12.10 -11.69 10.25
C GLY A 163 -10.61 -11.35 10.33
N ARG A 164 -9.75 -12.20 9.76
CA ARG A 164 -8.30 -11.96 9.62
C ARG A 164 -7.90 -11.27 8.31
N LEU A 165 -8.86 -10.79 7.52
CA LEU A 165 -8.63 -9.92 6.37
C LEU A 165 -8.83 -8.45 6.79
N THR A 166 -7.82 -7.64 6.51
CA THR A 166 -7.88 -6.18 6.64
C THR A 166 -7.61 -5.54 5.28
N ALA A 167 -8.59 -4.83 4.74
CA ALA A 167 -8.44 -3.97 3.58
C ALA A 167 -8.08 -2.56 4.05
N ILE A 168 -7.02 -1.99 3.51
CA ILE A 168 -6.57 -0.63 3.78
C ILE A 168 -6.76 0.16 2.50
N ILE A 169 -7.59 1.20 2.55
CA ILE A 169 -7.89 2.04 1.42
C ILE A 169 -7.10 3.32 1.57
N ASP A 170 -6.10 3.52 0.71
CA ASP A 170 -5.43 4.80 0.50
C ASP A 170 -6.43 5.73 -0.21
N TYR A 171 -7.16 6.50 0.59
CA TYR A 171 -8.22 7.39 0.16
C TYR A 171 -7.67 8.82 0.03
N ASN A 172 -7.03 9.11 -1.09
CA ASN A 172 -6.38 10.40 -1.38
C ASN A 172 -7.20 11.34 -2.27
N GLY A 173 -8.34 10.85 -2.79
CA GLY A 173 -9.31 11.60 -3.56
C GLY A 173 -8.94 11.86 -5.01
N ILE A 174 -7.86 11.28 -5.54
CA ILE A 174 -7.35 11.54 -6.89
C ILE A 174 -7.05 10.24 -7.64
N GLN A 175 -7.73 10.03 -8.76
CA GLN A 175 -7.51 8.90 -9.67
C GLN A 175 -6.54 9.26 -10.81
N SER A 176 -6.59 8.51 -11.92
CA SER A 176 -5.78 8.73 -13.12
C SER A 176 -6.28 9.90 -13.99
N LEU A 177 -7.59 10.19 -13.97
CA LEU A 177 -8.19 11.21 -14.84
C LEU A 177 -8.72 12.45 -14.12
N GLY A 178 -8.72 12.47 -12.78
CA GLY A 178 -9.28 13.58 -12.02
C GLY A 178 -9.52 13.22 -10.56
N HIS A 179 -10.33 14.04 -9.88
CA HIS A 179 -10.78 13.72 -8.54
C HIS A 179 -11.79 12.57 -8.58
N VAL A 180 -11.77 11.72 -7.55
CA VAL A 180 -12.72 10.58 -7.42
C VAL A 180 -14.17 11.07 -7.59
N ALA A 181 -14.52 12.18 -6.95
CA ALA A 181 -15.86 12.78 -7.03
C ALA A 181 -16.32 13.18 -8.43
N GLU A 182 -15.38 13.45 -9.34
CA GLU A 182 -15.65 13.89 -10.71
C GLU A 182 -15.60 12.73 -11.71
N VAL A 183 -14.84 11.68 -11.40
CA VAL A 183 -14.65 10.52 -12.28
C VAL A 183 -15.67 9.42 -11.96
N LEU A 184 -15.66 8.91 -10.73
CA LEU A 184 -16.64 7.95 -10.22
C LEU A 184 -16.72 8.06 -8.70
N GLU A 185 -17.79 8.67 -8.21
CA GLU A 185 -17.95 8.96 -6.80
C GLU A 185 -18.16 7.68 -5.95
N LEU A 186 -17.34 7.54 -4.91
CA LEU A 186 -17.38 6.40 -3.99
C LEU A 186 -18.11 6.72 -2.68
N HIS A 187 -18.25 8.00 -2.32
CA HIS A 187 -18.91 8.41 -1.09
C HIS A 187 -20.41 8.03 -1.09
N PRO A 188 -20.96 7.54 0.04
CA PRO A 188 -20.29 7.18 1.30
C PRO A 188 -19.64 5.80 1.23
N LEU A 189 -18.31 5.73 1.20
CA LEU A 189 -17.58 4.47 1.02
C LEU A 189 -17.73 3.54 2.24
N GLY A 190 -17.65 4.09 3.45
CA GLY A 190 -17.81 3.32 4.68
C GLY A 190 -19.15 2.59 4.76
N ASP A 191 -20.24 3.23 4.32
CA ASP A 191 -21.58 2.63 4.34
C ASP A 191 -21.71 1.47 3.34
N LYS A 192 -21.04 1.57 2.18
CA LYS A 192 -20.99 0.48 1.21
C LYS A 192 -20.29 -0.77 1.79
N PHE A 193 -19.18 -0.58 2.51
CA PHE A 193 -18.50 -1.68 3.23
C PHE A 193 -19.36 -2.26 4.35
N ARG A 194 -19.99 -1.41 5.18
CA ARG A 194 -20.91 -1.86 6.26
C ARG A 194 -22.09 -2.67 5.71
N ALA A 195 -22.67 -2.24 4.59
CA ALA A 195 -23.73 -2.97 3.90
C ALA A 195 -23.28 -4.37 3.44
N CYS A 196 -21.97 -4.56 3.22
CA CYS A 196 -21.37 -5.84 2.87
C CYS A 196 -20.83 -6.62 4.09
N HIS A 197 -21.27 -6.30 5.32
CA HIS A 197 -20.87 -6.97 6.56
C HIS A 197 -19.38 -6.83 6.94
N TRP A 198 -18.79 -5.66 6.67
CA TRP A 198 -17.45 -5.30 7.14
C TRP A 198 -17.53 -4.40 8.38
N ASP A 199 -16.56 -4.57 9.29
CA ASP A 199 -16.21 -3.52 10.24
C ASP A 199 -15.51 -2.39 9.48
N VAL A 200 -15.76 -1.14 9.87
CA VAL A 200 -15.19 0.03 9.18
C VAL A 200 -14.58 0.99 10.18
N GLN A 201 -13.35 1.40 9.93
CA GLN A 201 -12.67 2.48 10.62
C GLN A 201 -12.21 3.53 9.60
N GLU A 202 -12.44 4.80 9.91
CA GLU A 202 -11.90 5.92 9.13
C GLU A 202 -10.83 6.60 9.97
N ILE A 203 -9.64 6.79 9.39
CA ILE A 203 -8.48 7.34 10.10
C ILE A 203 -7.79 8.42 9.28
N ASP A 204 -7.01 9.26 9.94
CA ASP A 204 -5.94 10.01 9.27
C ASP A 204 -4.81 9.03 8.91
N GLY A 205 -4.54 8.89 7.62
CA GLY A 205 -3.52 7.99 7.09
C GLY A 205 -2.08 8.49 7.22
N HIS A 206 -1.87 9.67 7.82
CA HIS A 206 -0.56 10.22 8.16
C HIS A 206 -0.31 10.29 9.68
N ASP A 207 -1.33 10.03 10.50
CA ASP A 207 -1.17 9.95 11.95
C ASP A 207 -0.74 8.53 12.37
N ILE A 208 0.56 8.36 12.60
CA ILE A 208 1.16 7.07 12.97
C ILE A 208 0.44 6.39 14.16
N PRO A 209 0.13 7.08 15.28
CA PRO A 209 -0.64 6.51 16.37
C PRO A 209 -2.01 5.96 15.95
N SER A 210 -2.78 6.70 15.14
CA SER A 210 -4.07 6.24 14.61
C SER A 210 -3.93 5.01 13.72
N ILE A 211 -2.91 4.98 12.86
CA ILE A 211 -2.62 3.82 12.00
C ILE A 211 -2.26 2.60 12.85
N GLN A 212 -1.42 2.77 13.88
CA GLN A 212 -1.06 1.69 14.80
C GLN A 212 -2.26 1.15 15.55
N ALA A 213 -3.14 2.03 16.04
CA ALA A 213 -4.36 1.63 16.73
C ALA A 213 -5.32 0.85 15.81
N ALA A 214 -5.46 1.29 14.55
CA ALA A 214 -6.36 0.65 13.59
C ALA A 214 -5.85 -0.70 13.07
N LEU A 215 -4.54 -0.85 12.87
CA LEU A 215 -3.94 -2.03 12.23
C LEU A 215 -3.35 -3.04 13.22
N GLY A 216 -2.99 -2.61 14.43
CA GLY A 216 -2.30 -3.43 15.43
C GLY A 216 -3.19 -4.46 16.13
N GLY A 217 -4.51 -4.25 16.16
CA GLY A 217 -5.45 -5.11 16.89
C GLY A 217 -5.45 -6.57 16.42
N ASP A 218 -5.56 -7.49 17.38
CA ASP A 218 -5.86 -8.88 17.09
C ASP A 218 -7.30 -9.00 16.60
N ARG A 219 -7.52 -9.88 15.61
CA ARG A 219 -8.84 -10.12 15.03
C ARG A 219 -9.14 -11.60 14.97
N GLU A 220 -10.37 -11.92 15.37
CA GLU A 220 -10.87 -13.29 15.41
C GLU A 220 -11.05 -13.85 14.01
N ARG A 221 -10.88 -15.17 13.87
CA ARG A 221 -10.96 -15.82 12.55
C ARG A 221 -12.33 -15.68 11.90
N HIS A 222 -13.40 -15.86 12.69
CA HIS A 222 -14.78 -15.89 12.21
C HIS A 222 -15.57 -14.62 12.57
N SER A 223 -14.93 -13.45 12.50
CA SER A 223 -15.58 -12.14 12.65
C SER A 223 -15.72 -11.43 11.31
N ALA A 224 -16.35 -10.25 11.29
CA ALA A 224 -16.39 -9.42 10.09
C ALA A 224 -14.95 -9.07 9.63
N PRO A 225 -14.64 -9.03 8.33
CA PRO A 225 -13.41 -8.41 7.84
C PRO A 225 -13.39 -6.89 8.15
N LEU A 226 -12.22 -6.25 8.11
CA LEU A 226 -12.05 -4.82 8.47
C LEU A 226 -11.63 -4.00 7.26
N ALA A 227 -12.36 -2.92 7.01
CA ALA A 227 -11.97 -1.89 6.08
C ALA A 227 -11.46 -0.68 6.87
N VAL A 228 -10.19 -0.34 6.68
CA VAL A 228 -9.58 0.89 7.19
C VAL A 228 -9.51 1.89 6.04
N ILE A 229 -10.37 2.89 6.05
CA ILE A 229 -10.37 3.98 5.09
C ILE A 229 -9.41 5.06 5.62
N ALA A 230 -8.19 5.07 5.09
CA ALA A 230 -7.15 6.00 5.49
C ALA A 230 -7.21 7.25 4.60
N ARG A 231 -7.63 8.38 5.17
CA ARG A 231 -7.62 9.68 4.48
C ARG A 231 -6.18 10.13 4.36
N THR A 232 -5.72 10.33 3.13
CA THR A 232 -4.30 10.63 2.85
C THR A 232 -4.18 11.75 1.83
N VAL A 233 -2.95 12.22 1.64
CA VAL A 233 -2.59 13.25 0.66
C VAL A 233 -1.71 12.61 -0.41
N LYS A 234 -2.19 12.62 -1.66
CA LYS A 234 -1.37 12.20 -2.81
C LYS A 234 -0.18 13.13 -2.93
N GLY A 235 1.04 12.58 -2.94
CA GLY A 235 2.27 13.36 -2.97
C GLY A 235 2.75 13.89 -1.61
N LYS A 236 2.22 13.35 -0.49
CA LYS A 236 2.54 13.79 0.88
C LYS A 236 4.04 14.04 1.12
N GLY A 237 4.35 15.17 1.75
CA GLY A 237 5.70 15.55 2.20
C GLY A 237 6.49 16.39 1.18
N VAL A 238 5.88 16.73 0.04
CA VAL A 238 6.47 17.64 -0.95
C VAL A 238 5.42 18.66 -1.41
N ASP A 239 5.61 19.93 -1.06
CA ASP A 239 4.62 21.00 -1.17
C ASP A 239 4.00 21.09 -2.58
N PHE A 240 4.81 20.99 -3.63
CA PHE A 240 4.34 21.11 -5.01
C PHE A 240 3.76 19.81 -5.59
N MET A 241 3.87 18.68 -4.88
CA MET A 241 3.27 17.40 -5.27
C MET A 241 1.95 17.12 -4.57
N GLU A 242 1.73 17.69 -3.39
CA GLU A 242 0.53 17.45 -2.60
C GLU A 242 -0.73 17.86 -3.38
N HIS A 243 -1.70 16.95 -3.44
CA HIS A 243 -2.99 17.11 -4.14
C HIS A 243 -2.90 17.33 -5.66
N GLN A 244 -1.75 17.04 -6.28
CA GLN A 244 -1.55 17.28 -7.70
C GLN A 244 -1.68 15.99 -8.54
N LEU A 245 -2.69 15.95 -9.43
CA LEU A 245 -2.86 14.85 -10.41
C LEU A 245 -1.59 14.60 -11.25
N LYS A 246 -0.85 15.66 -11.57
CA LYS A 246 0.40 15.61 -12.36
C LYS A 246 1.38 14.54 -11.87
N TYR A 247 1.52 14.36 -10.55
CA TYR A 247 2.48 13.41 -9.95
C TYR A 247 1.95 11.98 -9.83
N HIS A 248 0.76 11.72 -10.35
CA HIS A 248 0.38 10.36 -10.74
C HIS A 248 1.22 9.88 -11.93
N TYR A 249 1.53 10.78 -12.89
CA TYR A 249 2.25 10.43 -14.11
C TYR A 249 3.72 10.87 -14.14
N SER A 250 4.06 11.93 -13.40
CA SER A 250 5.37 12.57 -13.52
C SER A 250 6.29 12.26 -12.34
N PRO A 251 7.50 11.72 -12.57
CA PRO A 251 8.57 11.76 -11.58
C PRO A 251 9.19 13.16 -11.49
N PRO A 252 10.08 13.40 -10.51
CA PRO A 252 11.06 14.48 -10.59
C PRO A 252 11.92 14.25 -11.84
N ARG A 253 11.82 15.10 -12.86
CA ARG A 253 12.45 14.85 -14.18
C ARG A 253 13.87 15.36 -14.27
N THR A 254 14.19 16.43 -13.55
CA THR A 254 15.52 17.04 -13.56
C THR A 254 16.25 16.75 -12.26
N GLN A 255 17.58 16.84 -12.30
CA GLN A 255 18.41 16.65 -11.12
C GLN A 255 18.08 17.69 -10.04
N GLU A 256 17.76 18.92 -10.44
CA GLU A 256 17.35 20.01 -9.53
C GLU A 256 16.01 19.71 -8.86
N GLN A 257 15.03 19.21 -9.62
CA GLN A 257 13.74 18.78 -9.06
C GLN A 257 13.92 17.64 -8.06
N LEU A 258 14.79 16.65 -8.38
CA LEU A 258 15.11 15.59 -7.45
C LEU A 258 15.74 16.16 -6.16
N GLN A 259 16.75 17.03 -6.26
CA GLN A 259 17.38 17.62 -5.08
C GLN A 259 16.39 18.42 -4.23
N GLU A 260 15.47 19.16 -4.86
CA GLU A 260 14.45 19.90 -4.14
C GLU A 260 13.48 18.97 -3.40
N VAL A 261 13.05 17.86 -4.00
CA VAL A 261 12.24 16.83 -3.32
C VAL A 261 12.97 16.30 -2.09
N LEU A 262 14.25 15.92 -2.26
CA LEU A 262 15.03 15.34 -1.17
C LEU A 262 15.25 16.33 -0.02
N ARG A 263 15.51 17.59 -0.34
CA ARG A 263 15.64 18.66 0.64
C ARG A 263 14.37 18.85 1.46
N GLN A 264 13.19 18.80 0.84
CA GLN A 264 11.91 18.91 1.55
C GLN A 264 11.67 17.72 2.49
N LEU A 265 11.97 16.50 2.03
CA LEU A 265 11.84 15.28 2.83
C LEU A 265 12.81 15.24 4.03
N GLU A 266 14.02 15.76 3.87
CA GLU A 266 15.01 15.85 4.96
C GLU A 266 14.65 16.89 6.01
N ALA A 267 13.91 17.94 5.62
CA ALA A 267 13.43 18.96 6.55
C ALA A 267 12.29 18.49 7.47
N GLY A 268 11.77 17.27 7.29
CA GLY A 268 10.79 16.65 8.20
C GLY A 268 9.41 17.29 8.19
N ARG A 269 8.94 17.73 7.01
CA ARG A 269 7.58 18.27 6.83
C ARG A 269 6.53 17.18 6.60
#